data_AF-A0A6A6XP98-F1
#
_entry.id   AF-A0A6A6XP98-F1
#
_cell.length_a   1.000
_cell.length_b   1.000
_cell.length_c   1.000
_cell.angle_alpha   90.00
_cell.angle_beta   90.00
_cell.angle_gamma   90.00
#
_symmetry.space_group_name_H-M   'P 1'
#
loop_
_entity.id
_entity.type
_entity.pdbx_description
1 polymer ?
#
loop_
_entity_poly.entity_id
_entity_poly.type
_entity_poly.pdbx_seq_one_letter_code
_entity_poly.pdbx_strand_id
1 'polypeptide(L)'
;MKSFRDSNYQVSNARNLLSQVPNRTQKFKPALSTSLVSPKHLTYTAVRFFDAVDSPDPRQVSGAERWFDLFDQDNVQDRIPKRAKEKNSRIRIAVLDTGIDLKNPWIGQKARRIQCWPTDQSCGDTDGHGTHVAYLLLRLAPHAQLRIAKVRKSHMLRDADVEHIAKAIRHFSSDDHNRVDIIHLSFGFPQFHERLRPILTAIRAARENNVLVFAAAGNEGGNKGVFWPAKLYETGDVICVNASDSDGNASGFNPTTAAGTRICTLGEAVPSCERDHQEKTIHRSGTSFATPIAVSIAALVLGFVDNVLARDVPEDFAMLKQRLHTRSGMEKILHNTCVLSEGKRRAGFSYITPWFFLGIEERSRVHIIANELRSIPE
;
A
#
# COMPACT_ATOMS: atom_id res chain seq x y z
N MET A 1 52.37 9.76 35.64
CA MET A 1 53.63 10.31 36.20
C MET A 1 54.53 10.70 35.02
N LYS A 2 55.24 11.85 35.10
CA LYS A 2 56.56 12.23 34.49
C LYS A 2 57.00 11.52 33.17
N SER A 3 57.55 12.14 32.12
CA SER A 3 58.38 13.37 31.97
C SER A 3 58.55 13.65 30.45
N PHE A 4 58.60 14.91 29.95
CA PHE A 4 59.81 15.64 29.47
C PHE A 4 61.04 14.76 29.11
N ARG A 5 61.88 15.03 28.09
CA ARG A 5 62.11 16.18 27.17
C ARG A 5 62.84 15.59 25.92
N ASP A 6 63.10 16.27 24.80
CA ASP A 6 64.10 17.34 24.69
C ASP A 6 63.91 18.24 23.46
N SER A 7 64.38 19.46 23.60
CA SER A 7 64.48 20.49 22.57
C SER A 7 65.90 20.56 22.00
N ASN A 8 66.08 21.17 20.82
CA ASN A 8 66.93 22.36 20.65
C ASN A 8 67.04 22.75 19.16
N TYR A 9 66.74 24.02 18.84
CA TYR A 9 67.79 25.00 18.51
C TYR A 9 67.18 26.42 18.50
N GLN A 10 67.66 27.29 19.41
CA GLN A 10 67.63 28.76 19.25
C GLN A 10 68.83 29.17 18.35
N VAL A 11 69.14 30.39 17.92
CA VAL A 11 68.94 31.79 18.36
C VAL A 11 69.09 32.69 17.10
N SER A 12 68.94 34.02 17.01
CA SER A 12 68.65 35.13 17.95
C SER A 12 68.13 36.38 17.20
N ASN A 13 67.68 37.39 17.96
CA ASN A 13 67.85 38.85 17.81
C ASN A 13 67.53 39.59 16.47
N ALA A 14 67.11 40.86 16.44
CA ALA A 14 66.40 41.73 17.40
C ALA A 14 66.07 43.10 16.72
N ARG A 15 65.07 43.83 17.26
CA ARG A 15 64.86 45.30 17.19
C ARG A 15 64.34 45.98 15.89
N ASN A 16 63.05 46.31 15.97
CA ASN A 16 62.49 47.69 16.06
C ASN A 16 62.21 48.61 14.84
N LEU A 17 61.00 49.21 14.95
CA LEU A 17 60.55 50.56 14.55
C LEU A 17 59.96 50.81 13.13
N LEU A 18 58.62 50.86 13.10
CA LEU A 18 57.75 51.87 12.48
C LEU A 18 58.08 52.39 11.06
N SER A 19 57.14 52.24 10.11
CA SER A 19 56.04 53.21 9.95
C SER A 19 55.16 52.97 8.69
N GLN A 20 53.94 53.54 8.73
CA GLN A 20 52.99 53.82 7.63
C GLN A 20 52.37 52.68 6.79
N VAL A 21 51.02 52.64 6.76
CA VAL A 21 50.12 52.55 5.58
C VAL A 21 48.65 52.53 6.09
N PRO A 22 47.65 53.13 5.39
CA PRO A 22 46.55 53.80 6.09
C PRO A 22 45.19 53.07 6.18
N ASN A 23 44.37 53.56 7.12
CA ASN A 23 42.97 53.19 7.37
C ASN A 23 42.08 53.24 6.12
N ARG A 24 41.21 52.24 5.96
CA ARG A 24 39.96 52.38 5.18
C ARG A 24 38.80 51.64 5.87
N THR A 25 37.98 52.41 6.57
CA THR A 25 36.79 51.93 7.28
C THR A 25 35.59 51.76 6.33
N GLN A 26 35.14 50.53 6.10
CA GLN A 26 33.79 50.27 5.57
C GLN A 26 32.80 50.12 6.73
N LYS A 27 31.83 51.04 6.79
CA LYS A 27 30.74 51.01 7.77
C LYS A 27 29.72 49.93 7.39
N PHE A 28 29.52 48.95 8.26
CA PHE A 28 28.32 48.11 8.21
C PHE A 28 27.09 48.99 8.50
N LYS A 29 26.08 48.93 7.63
CA LYS A 29 24.74 49.48 7.91
C LYS A 29 23.93 48.43 8.69
N PRO A 30 23.16 48.81 9.73
CA PRO A 30 22.22 47.90 10.37
C PRO A 30 21.06 47.59 9.41
N ALA A 31 20.69 46.31 9.30
CA ALA A 31 19.51 45.90 8.56
C ALA A 31 18.25 46.28 9.35
N LEU A 32 17.25 46.84 8.66
CA LEU A 32 15.96 47.22 9.24
C LEU A 32 15.21 45.99 9.77
N SER A 33 14.52 46.17 10.90
CA SER A 33 13.55 45.20 11.40
C SER A 33 12.38 45.06 10.42
N THR A 34 12.36 43.99 9.65
CA THR A 34 11.15 43.54 8.96
C THR A 34 10.31 42.72 9.94
N SER A 35 9.04 43.09 10.07
CA SER A 35 8.10 42.45 10.99
C SER A 35 7.86 40.99 10.64
N LEU A 36 7.79 40.14 11.67
CA LEU A 36 7.35 38.76 11.54
C LEU A 36 5.90 38.73 11.03
N VAL A 37 5.74 38.49 9.73
CA VAL A 37 4.43 38.17 9.16
C VAL A 37 4.06 36.78 9.65
N SER A 38 3.14 36.71 10.61
CA SER A 38 2.57 35.44 11.09
C SER A 38 2.11 34.58 9.92
N PRO A 39 2.41 33.27 9.88
CA PRO A 39 1.99 32.42 8.78
C PRO A 39 0.46 32.42 8.69
N LYS A 40 -0.07 32.97 7.59
CA LYS A 40 -1.50 32.93 7.31
C LYS A 40 -1.97 31.48 7.34
N HIS A 41 -2.99 31.19 8.13
CA HIS A 41 -3.58 29.85 8.19
C HIS A 41 -3.88 29.34 6.78
N LEU A 42 -3.25 28.22 6.41
CA LEU A 42 -3.64 27.44 5.24
C LEU A 42 -5.11 27.06 5.41
N THR A 43 -5.96 27.62 4.55
CA THR A 43 -7.38 27.28 4.51
C THR A 43 -7.53 25.82 4.12
N TYR A 44 -8.32 25.09 4.91
CA TYR A 44 -8.40 23.62 4.92
C TYR A 44 -9.10 23.01 3.67
N THR A 45 -9.27 23.79 2.60
CA THR A 45 -10.22 23.54 1.51
C THR A 45 -9.67 22.76 0.31
N ALA A 46 -8.35 22.53 0.22
CA ALA A 46 -7.69 21.98 -0.97
C ALA A 46 -6.93 20.65 -0.76
N VAL A 47 -7.14 19.94 0.36
CA VAL A 47 -6.49 18.63 0.58
C VAL A 47 -7.25 17.53 -0.17
N ARG A 48 -6.56 16.82 -1.07
CA ARG A 48 -7.10 15.69 -1.83
C ARG A 48 -6.94 14.38 -1.04
N PHE A 49 -7.81 13.41 -1.30
CA PHE A 49 -7.74 12.07 -0.70
C PHE A 49 -6.56 11.27 -1.24
N PHE A 50 -6.31 11.39 -2.56
CA PHE A 50 -5.04 11.14 -3.21
C PHE A 50 -4.87 12.03 -4.42
N ASP A 51 -3.61 12.18 -4.82
CA ASP A 51 -3.23 12.54 -6.16
C ASP A 51 -2.92 11.27 -6.95
N ALA A 52 -3.85 10.86 -7.81
CA ALA A 52 -3.52 9.98 -8.92
C ALA A 52 -2.91 10.83 -10.04
N VAL A 53 -1.83 10.36 -10.66
CA VAL A 53 -1.25 11.04 -11.84
C VAL A 53 -1.85 10.41 -13.08
N ASP A 54 -2.69 11.15 -13.81
CA ASP A 54 -3.37 10.71 -15.04
C ASP A 54 -2.50 10.84 -16.32
N SER A 55 -1.22 11.23 -16.18
CA SER A 55 -0.27 11.42 -17.30
C SER A 55 1.07 10.68 -17.08
N PRO A 56 1.10 9.33 -17.16
CA PRO A 56 2.35 8.57 -17.03
C PRO A 56 3.29 8.72 -18.25
N ASP A 57 4.60 8.54 -18.01
CA ASP A 57 5.62 8.44 -19.05
C ASP A 57 5.37 7.17 -19.92
N PRO A 58 5.47 7.23 -21.26
CA PRO A 58 5.37 6.05 -22.12
C PRO A 58 6.23 4.86 -21.67
N ARG A 59 7.40 5.10 -21.06
CA ARG A 59 8.27 4.05 -20.49
C ARG A 59 7.64 3.36 -19.28
N GLN A 60 6.93 4.10 -18.43
CA GLN A 60 6.18 3.53 -17.30
C GLN A 60 5.00 2.70 -17.82
N VAL A 61 4.27 3.19 -18.84
CA VAL A 61 3.18 2.45 -19.50
C VAL A 61 3.70 1.13 -20.06
N SER A 62 4.75 1.15 -20.88
CA SER A 62 5.36 -0.09 -21.41
C SER A 62 5.92 -1.01 -20.33
N GLY A 63 6.37 -0.46 -19.19
CA GLY A 63 6.76 -1.25 -18.02
C GLY A 63 5.58 -1.96 -17.37
N ALA A 64 4.49 -1.23 -17.11
CA ALA A 64 3.26 -1.76 -16.55
C ALA A 64 2.63 -2.81 -17.47
N GLU A 65 2.58 -2.58 -18.79
CA GLU A 65 2.14 -3.56 -19.78
C GLU A 65 2.93 -4.88 -19.65
N ARG A 66 4.26 -4.83 -19.65
CA ARG A 66 5.11 -6.03 -19.42
C ARG A 66 4.84 -6.72 -18.09
N TRP A 67 4.54 -5.97 -17.03
CA TRP A 67 4.20 -6.55 -15.72
C TRP A 67 2.90 -7.37 -15.80
N PHE A 68 1.89 -6.85 -16.50
CA PHE A 68 0.64 -7.56 -16.73
C PHE A 68 0.80 -8.72 -17.73
N ASP A 69 1.65 -8.59 -18.75
CA ASP A 69 1.97 -9.70 -19.66
C ASP A 69 2.64 -10.86 -18.90
N LEU A 70 3.56 -10.58 -17.96
CA LEU A 70 4.15 -11.59 -17.08
C LEU A 70 3.10 -12.26 -16.18
N PHE A 71 2.13 -11.49 -15.67
CA PHE A 71 1.00 -12.07 -14.91
C PHE A 71 0.14 -13.00 -15.78
N ASP A 72 -0.17 -12.59 -17.01
CA ASP A 72 -1.04 -13.37 -17.89
C ASP A 72 -0.34 -14.60 -18.50
N GLN A 73 0.98 -14.54 -18.75
CA GLN A 73 1.80 -15.68 -19.22
C GLN A 73 1.87 -16.84 -18.22
N ASP A 74 1.84 -16.53 -16.92
CA ASP A 74 2.09 -17.51 -15.84
C ASP A 74 0.88 -18.42 -15.55
N ASN A 75 -0.20 -18.31 -16.34
CA ASN A 75 -1.47 -19.05 -16.23
C ASN A 75 -1.95 -19.17 -14.77
N VAL A 76 -1.98 -18.03 -14.06
CA VAL A 76 -2.28 -17.94 -12.62
C VAL A 76 -3.55 -18.71 -12.23
N GLN A 77 -4.57 -18.72 -13.09
CA GLN A 77 -5.84 -19.42 -12.86
C GLN A 77 -5.74 -20.96 -12.81
N ASP A 78 -4.66 -21.53 -13.32
CA ASP A 78 -4.42 -22.98 -13.34
C ASP A 78 -3.49 -23.42 -12.19
N ARG A 79 -2.78 -22.47 -11.57
CA ARG A 79 -1.85 -22.69 -10.43
C ARG A 79 -2.50 -22.51 -9.05
N ILE A 80 -3.80 -22.19 -9.02
CA ILE A 80 -4.66 -22.12 -7.82
C ILE A 80 -5.54 -23.39 -7.78
N PRO A 81 -5.73 -24.04 -6.63
CA PRO A 81 -6.58 -25.23 -6.51
C PRO A 81 -7.99 -25.01 -7.08
N LYS A 82 -8.48 -25.97 -7.88
CA LYS A 82 -9.79 -25.87 -8.55
C LYS A 82 -10.95 -25.56 -7.60
N ARG A 83 -10.87 -26.02 -6.34
CA ARG A 83 -11.85 -25.76 -5.29
C ARG A 83 -12.02 -24.27 -4.96
N ALA A 84 -10.97 -23.45 -5.10
CA ALA A 84 -11.08 -21.99 -4.93
C ALA A 84 -12.04 -21.33 -5.93
N LYS A 85 -12.40 -22.02 -7.02
CA LYS A 85 -13.40 -21.56 -8.01
C LYS A 85 -14.85 -21.76 -7.50
N GLU A 86 -15.09 -22.62 -6.51
CA GLU A 86 -16.41 -22.91 -5.92
C GLU A 86 -16.94 -21.73 -5.10
N LYS A 87 -18.24 -21.41 -5.19
CA LYS A 87 -18.84 -20.20 -4.60
C LYS A 87 -18.54 -20.00 -3.11
N ASN A 88 -18.49 -21.07 -2.33
CA ASN A 88 -18.30 -21.04 -0.88
C ASN A 88 -16.83 -21.03 -0.44
N SER A 89 -15.89 -21.23 -1.36
CA SER A 89 -14.43 -21.26 -1.13
C SER A 89 -13.71 -20.02 -1.68
N ARG A 90 -14.47 -19.01 -2.10
CA ARG A 90 -13.91 -17.77 -2.69
C ARG A 90 -13.55 -16.77 -1.60
N ILE A 91 -12.34 -16.26 -1.68
CA ILE A 91 -11.89 -15.11 -0.88
C ILE A 91 -12.81 -13.91 -1.14
N ARG A 92 -13.37 -13.36 -0.08
CA ARG A 92 -14.23 -12.18 -0.07
C ARG A 92 -13.38 -10.96 0.25
N ILE A 93 -13.52 -9.92 -0.57
CA ILE A 93 -12.75 -8.67 -0.45
C ILE A 93 -13.74 -7.51 -0.37
N ALA A 94 -13.76 -6.77 0.73
CA ALA A 94 -14.47 -5.51 0.81
C ALA A 94 -13.66 -4.40 0.17
N VAL A 95 -14.28 -3.58 -0.68
CA VAL A 95 -13.69 -2.40 -1.30
C VAL A 95 -14.48 -1.19 -0.84
N LEU A 96 -13.84 -0.32 -0.05
CA LEU A 96 -14.43 0.93 0.41
C LEU A 96 -13.82 2.06 -0.41
N ASP A 97 -14.54 2.54 -1.42
CA ASP A 97 -14.05 3.57 -2.34
C ASP A 97 -15.20 4.46 -2.88
N THR A 98 -15.08 4.95 -4.12
CA THR A 98 -16.03 5.79 -4.86
C THR A 98 -17.17 5.02 -5.49
N GLY A 99 -17.13 3.69 -5.46
CA GLY A 99 -18.15 2.81 -6.01
C GLY A 99 -17.60 1.86 -7.07
N ILE A 100 -18.48 1.45 -7.99
CA ILE A 100 -18.15 0.69 -9.19
C ILE A 100 -19.15 1.01 -10.32
N ASP A 101 -18.68 1.15 -11.56
CA ASP A 101 -19.55 1.14 -12.74
C ASP A 101 -19.80 -0.31 -13.19
N LEU A 102 -20.99 -0.83 -12.86
CA LEU A 102 -21.46 -2.14 -13.31
C LEU A 102 -21.84 -2.17 -14.81
N LYS A 103 -21.98 -1.01 -15.46
CA LYS A 103 -22.31 -0.91 -16.90
C LYS A 103 -21.08 -0.98 -17.79
N ASN A 104 -19.88 -0.74 -17.25
CA ASN A 104 -18.62 -0.94 -17.97
C ASN A 104 -18.58 -2.38 -18.55
N PRO A 105 -18.39 -2.57 -19.88
CA PRO A 105 -18.51 -3.89 -20.50
C PRO A 105 -17.57 -4.97 -19.93
N TRP A 106 -16.41 -4.60 -19.41
CA TRP A 106 -15.46 -5.54 -18.82
C TRP A 106 -15.86 -5.95 -17.38
N ILE A 107 -16.41 -5.00 -16.61
CA ILE A 107 -16.93 -5.23 -15.25
C ILE A 107 -18.24 -6.02 -15.28
N GLY A 108 -19.16 -5.66 -16.19
CA GLY A 108 -20.49 -6.29 -16.30
C GLY A 108 -20.43 -7.80 -16.52
N GLN A 109 -19.47 -8.29 -17.31
CA GLN A 109 -19.18 -9.72 -17.49
C GLN A 109 -18.87 -10.47 -16.17
N LYS A 110 -18.45 -9.74 -15.13
CA LYS A 110 -18.01 -10.25 -13.84
C LYS A 110 -18.98 -9.91 -12.70
N ALA A 111 -20.13 -9.28 -13.00
CA ALA A 111 -21.12 -8.83 -12.02
C ALA A 111 -21.55 -9.93 -11.02
N ARG A 112 -21.58 -11.21 -11.42
CA ARG A 112 -21.86 -12.35 -10.52
C ARG A 112 -20.85 -12.53 -9.37
N ARG A 113 -19.71 -11.85 -9.40
CA ARG A 113 -18.68 -11.81 -8.33
C ARG A 113 -18.75 -10.55 -7.49
N ILE A 114 -19.70 -9.66 -7.73
CA ILE A 114 -19.77 -8.32 -7.18
C ILE A 114 -21.10 -8.17 -6.46
N GLN A 115 -21.08 -7.73 -5.22
CA GLN A 115 -22.28 -7.34 -4.47
C GLN A 115 -22.04 -5.97 -3.86
N CYS A 116 -23.05 -5.11 -3.89
CA CYS A 116 -22.93 -3.75 -3.38
C CYS A 116 -23.58 -3.58 -2.01
N TRP A 117 -23.09 -2.58 -1.28
CA TRP A 117 -23.52 -2.27 0.08
C TRP A 117 -23.81 -0.76 0.23
N PRO A 118 -24.84 -0.36 0.99
CA PRO A 118 -25.83 -1.21 1.68
C PRO A 118 -26.83 -1.94 0.78
N THR A 119 -26.96 -1.58 -0.50
CA THR A 119 -27.85 -2.25 -1.47
C THR A 119 -27.19 -2.41 -2.84
N ASP A 120 -27.76 -3.24 -3.72
CA ASP A 120 -27.20 -3.45 -5.06
C ASP A 120 -27.18 -2.18 -5.93
N GLN A 121 -28.00 -1.17 -5.61
CA GLN A 121 -28.08 0.11 -6.32
C GLN A 121 -27.22 1.22 -5.68
N SER A 122 -26.65 1.04 -4.49
CA SER A 122 -26.00 2.12 -3.74
C SER A 122 -24.54 2.40 -4.12
N CYS A 123 -23.96 1.62 -5.04
CA CYS A 123 -22.52 1.64 -5.34
C CYS A 123 -22.12 2.31 -6.65
N GLY A 124 -23.02 2.92 -7.42
CA GLY A 124 -22.66 3.48 -8.74
C GLY A 124 -21.50 4.47 -8.68
N ASP A 125 -20.44 4.24 -9.47
CA ASP A 125 -19.28 5.12 -9.56
C ASP A 125 -19.54 6.34 -10.46
N THR A 126 -18.89 7.45 -10.11
CA THR A 126 -18.91 8.74 -10.81
C THR A 126 -17.54 9.44 -10.82
N ASP A 127 -16.53 8.88 -10.14
CA ASP A 127 -15.14 9.37 -10.06
C ASP A 127 -14.19 8.42 -10.82
N GLY A 128 -14.57 7.13 -10.95
CA GLY A 128 -13.86 6.11 -11.73
C GLY A 128 -12.78 5.36 -10.95
N HIS A 129 -12.26 5.97 -9.89
CA HIS A 129 -11.21 5.41 -9.04
C HIS A 129 -11.60 4.03 -8.46
N GLY A 130 -12.84 3.87 -8.00
CA GLY A 130 -13.35 2.62 -7.43
C GLY A 130 -13.57 1.55 -8.48
N THR A 131 -14.00 1.95 -9.68
CA THR A 131 -14.09 1.09 -10.86
C THR A 131 -12.72 0.57 -11.29
N HIS A 132 -11.69 1.41 -11.29
CA HIS A 132 -10.30 1.03 -11.57
C HIS A 132 -9.76 0.06 -10.49
N VAL A 133 -9.97 0.35 -9.21
CA VAL A 133 -9.64 -0.56 -8.09
C VAL A 133 -10.33 -1.92 -8.24
N ALA A 134 -11.62 -1.94 -8.55
CA ALA A 134 -12.38 -3.17 -8.75
C ALA A 134 -11.91 -3.95 -9.98
N TYR A 135 -11.54 -3.28 -11.08
CA TYR A 135 -10.93 -3.90 -12.25
C TYR A 135 -9.66 -4.68 -11.89
N LEU A 136 -8.75 -4.06 -11.13
CA LEU A 136 -7.49 -4.69 -10.72
C LEU A 136 -7.73 -5.94 -9.88
N LEU A 137 -8.58 -5.84 -8.85
CA LEU A 137 -8.97 -6.97 -8.00
C LEU A 137 -9.65 -8.09 -8.81
N LEU A 138 -10.56 -7.75 -9.74
CA LEU A 138 -11.25 -8.73 -10.57
C LEU A 138 -10.32 -9.40 -11.60
N ARG A 139 -9.27 -8.71 -12.08
CA ARG A 139 -8.28 -9.27 -13.02
C ARG A 139 -7.29 -10.18 -12.29
N LEU A 140 -6.70 -9.68 -11.21
CA LEU A 140 -5.55 -10.29 -10.53
C LEU A 140 -5.94 -11.28 -9.43
N ALA A 141 -7.14 -11.15 -8.85
CA ALA A 141 -7.78 -12.17 -8.01
C ALA A 141 -9.03 -12.75 -8.74
N PRO A 142 -8.84 -13.59 -9.78
CA PRO A 142 -9.92 -14.05 -10.67
C PRO A 142 -10.97 -14.94 -9.96
N HIS A 143 -10.68 -15.42 -8.76
CA HIS A 143 -11.62 -16.21 -7.95
C HIS A 143 -12.22 -15.45 -6.77
N ALA A 144 -11.76 -14.23 -6.48
CA ALA A 144 -12.33 -13.43 -5.40
C ALA A 144 -13.77 -12.98 -5.69
N GLN A 145 -14.54 -12.76 -4.63
CA GLN A 145 -15.80 -12.01 -4.63
C GLN A 145 -15.56 -10.62 -4.04
N LEU A 146 -16.09 -9.57 -4.66
CA LEU A 146 -16.01 -8.21 -4.16
C LEU A 146 -17.29 -7.78 -3.46
N ARG A 147 -17.15 -7.13 -2.31
CA ARG A 147 -18.20 -6.39 -1.61
C ARG A 147 -17.90 -4.90 -1.72
N ILE A 148 -18.64 -4.17 -2.55
CA ILE A 148 -18.36 -2.76 -2.85
C ILE A 148 -19.20 -1.85 -1.94
N ALA A 149 -18.53 -1.02 -1.14
CA ALA A 149 -19.14 0.07 -0.38
C ALA A 149 -18.68 1.42 -0.94
N LYS A 150 -19.63 2.22 -1.43
CA LYS A 150 -19.37 3.60 -1.85
C LYS A 150 -19.32 4.51 -0.63
N VAL A 151 -18.11 4.81 -0.15
CA VAL A 151 -17.87 5.61 1.06
C VAL A 151 -17.45 7.05 0.78
N ARG A 152 -17.21 7.41 -0.48
CA ARG A 152 -16.93 8.77 -0.96
C ARG A 152 -17.62 9.05 -2.29
N LYS A 153 -17.87 10.33 -2.59
CA LYS A 153 -18.45 10.79 -3.88
C LYS A 153 -17.40 11.15 -4.91
N SER A 154 -16.29 11.75 -4.46
CA SER A 154 -15.13 12.11 -5.28
C SER A 154 -13.81 11.83 -4.54
N HIS A 155 -12.67 12.13 -5.16
CA HIS A 155 -11.33 12.13 -4.57
C HIS A 155 -11.04 13.27 -3.56
N MET A 156 -12.03 13.98 -3.01
CA MET A 156 -11.81 15.07 -2.05
C MET A 156 -12.07 14.66 -0.59
N LEU A 157 -11.19 15.05 0.34
CA LEU A 157 -11.24 14.63 1.76
C LEU A 157 -12.53 15.01 2.51
N ARG A 158 -13.18 16.10 2.09
CA ARG A 158 -14.47 16.56 2.67
C ARG A 158 -15.65 15.64 2.35
N ASP A 159 -15.52 14.74 1.36
CA ASP A 159 -16.61 13.88 0.89
C ASP A 159 -16.68 12.53 1.63
N ALA A 160 -15.78 12.27 2.60
CA ALA A 160 -15.81 11.06 3.41
C ALA A 160 -16.75 11.19 4.61
N ASP A 161 -17.76 10.32 4.63
CA ASP A 161 -18.61 10.09 5.79
C ASP A 161 -17.92 9.07 6.73
N VAL A 162 -17.40 9.58 7.85
CA VAL A 162 -16.64 8.79 8.82
C VAL A 162 -17.47 7.69 9.47
N GLU A 163 -18.74 7.95 9.77
CA GLU A 163 -19.63 6.95 10.37
C GLU A 163 -20.05 5.91 9.34
N HIS A 164 -20.26 6.31 8.09
CA HIS A 164 -20.54 5.37 6.99
C HIS A 164 -19.35 4.45 6.72
N ILE A 165 -18.11 4.96 6.71
CA ILE A 165 -16.88 4.14 6.63
C ILE A 165 -16.81 3.17 7.81
N ALA A 166 -16.96 3.66 9.05
CA ALA A 166 -16.91 2.82 10.25
C ALA A 166 -18.02 1.76 10.29
N LYS A 167 -19.19 2.05 9.72
CA LYS A 167 -20.30 1.11 9.57
C LYS A 167 -20.01 0.05 8.50
N ALA A 168 -19.43 0.44 7.37
CA ALA A 168 -19.02 -0.49 6.31
C ALA A 168 -17.95 -1.47 6.81
N ILE A 169 -16.89 -0.98 7.47
CA ILE A 169 -15.84 -1.83 8.05
C ILE A 169 -16.45 -2.82 9.06
N ARG A 170 -17.27 -2.37 10.01
CA ARG A 170 -17.94 -3.24 10.99
C ARG A 170 -18.84 -4.30 10.34
N HIS A 171 -19.57 -3.94 9.28
CA HIS A 171 -20.45 -4.87 8.57
C HIS A 171 -19.68 -5.97 7.81
N PHE A 172 -18.50 -5.65 7.31
CA PHE A 172 -17.64 -6.63 6.64
C PHE A 172 -16.71 -7.38 7.61
N SER A 173 -16.58 -6.94 8.86
CA SER A 173 -15.81 -7.64 9.89
C SER A 173 -16.65 -8.51 10.84
N SER A 174 -17.96 -8.32 10.95
CA SER A 174 -18.81 -9.15 11.83
C SER A 174 -18.87 -10.60 11.34
N ASP A 175 -18.92 -11.57 12.26
CA ASP A 175 -18.95 -13.02 11.98
C ASP A 175 -20.24 -13.53 11.29
N ASP A 176 -21.11 -12.61 10.86
CA ASP A 176 -22.28 -12.92 10.06
C ASP A 176 -21.90 -13.41 8.64
N HIS A 177 -22.90 -13.79 7.84
CA HIS A 177 -22.74 -14.15 6.43
C HIS A 177 -22.06 -13.08 5.53
N ASN A 178 -21.82 -11.87 6.06
CA ASN A 178 -21.17 -10.76 5.36
C ASN A 178 -19.68 -10.56 5.71
N ARG A 179 -19.10 -11.34 6.65
CA ARG A 179 -17.66 -11.32 6.94
C ARG A 179 -16.86 -11.42 5.64
N VAL A 180 -15.83 -10.61 5.49
CA VAL A 180 -14.85 -10.71 4.40
C VAL A 180 -13.52 -11.20 4.93
N ASP A 181 -12.63 -11.64 4.04
CA ASP A 181 -11.30 -12.10 4.42
C ASP A 181 -10.28 -10.94 4.35
N ILE A 182 -10.53 -9.97 3.45
CA ILE A 182 -9.71 -8.75 3.28
C ILE A 182 -10.60 -7.51 3.15
N ILE A 183 -10.23 -6.41 3.82
CA ILE A 183 -10.78 -5.06 3.63
C ILE A 183 -9.70 -4.21 2.93
N HIS A 184 -10.07 -3.63 1.79
CA HIS A 184 -9.24 -2.75 0.98
C HIS A 184 -9.60 -1.28 1.20
N LEU A 185 -8.64 -0.50 1.67
CA LEU A 185 -8.75 0.93 1.97
C LEU A 185 -7.76 1.75 1.10
N SER A 186 -8.10 1.93 -0.18
CA SER A 186 -7.51 2.97 -1.03
C SER A 186 -8.08 4.34 -0.65
N PHE A 187 -7.88 4.74 0.61
CA PHE A 187 -8.18 6.07 1.17
C PHE A 187 -7.35 6.33 2.45
N GLY A 188 -6.79 7.54 2.58
CA GLY A 188 -6.12 8.01 3.79
C GLY A 188 -6.33 9.51 4.10
N PHE A 189 -6.24 9.84 5.39
CA PHE A 189 -6.20 11.18 5.95
C PHE A 189 -4.74 11.50 6.34
N PRO A 190 -4.25 12.76 6.24
CA PRO A 190 -2.85 13.08 6.54
C PRO A 190 -2.36 12.70 7.95
N GLN A 191 -3.27 12.66 8.93
CA GLN A 191 -2.99 12.25 10.31
C GLN A 191 -4.27 11.77 11.01
N PHE A 192 -4.13 11.12 12.17
CA PHE A 192 -5.25 10.81 13.04
C PHE A 192 -5.84 12.08 13.68
N HIS A 193 -7.16 12.07 13.86
CA HIS A 193 -7.93 13.05 14.61
C HIS A 193 -9.02 12.31 15.38
N GLU A 194 -9.43 12.79 16.55
CA GLU A 194 -10.44 12.11 17.38
C GLU A 194 -11.79 11.87 16.69
N ARG A 195 -12.17 12.73 15.73
CA ARG A 195 -13.33 12.48 14.86
C ARG A 195 -13.27 11.16 14.09
N LEU A 196 -12.07 10.63 13.83
CA LEU A 196 -11.82 9.38 13.11
C LEU A 196 -11.81 8.14 14.04
N ARG A 197 -12.03 8.31 15.35
CA ARG A 197 -12.13 7.21 16.33
C ARG A 197 -13.14 6.12 15.95
N PRO A 198 -14.31 6.39 15.34
CA PRO A 198 -15.23 5.33 14.88
C PRO A 198 -14.58 4.36 13.88
N ILE A 199 -13.78 4.89 12.94
CA ILE A 199 -13.05 4.09 11.96
C ILE A 199 -11.92 3.31 12.66
N LEU A 200 -11.20 3.91 13.63
CA LEU A 200 -10.17 3.22 14.41
C LEU A 200 -10.74 2.00 15.15
N THR A 201 -11.87 2.17 15.84
CA THR A 201 -12.56 1.08 16.54
C THR A 201 -13.02 -0.01 15.57
N ALA A 202 -13.53 0.37 14.39
CA ALA A 202 -13.94 -0.59 13.37
C ALA A 202 -12.76 -1.39 12.80
N ILE A 203 -11.61 -0.76 12.54
CA ILE A 203 -10.39 -1.44 12.07
C ILE A 203 -9.85 -2.42 13.12
N ARG A 204 -9.90 -2.06 14.41
CA ARG A 204 -9.48 -2.97 15.49
C ARG A 204 -10.41 -4.17 15.65
N ALA A 205 -11.72 -3.98 15.53
CA ALA A 205 -12.68 -5.08 15.46
C ALA A 205 -12.44 -5.98 14.25
N ALA A 206 -12.00 -5.44 13.10
CA ALA A 206 -11.59 -6.24 11.95
C ALA A 206 -10.35 -7.08 12.23
N ARG A 207 -9.32 -6.51 12.88
CA ARG A 207 -8.14 -7.26 13.36
C ARG A 207 -8.53 -8.38 14.33
N GLU A 208 -9.37 -8.08 15.32
CA GLU A 208 -9.84 -9.06 16.33
C GLU A 208 -10.59 -10.22 15.69
N ASN A 209 -11.39 -9.95 14.66
CA ASN A 209 -12.13 -10.97 13.91
C ASN A 209 -11.32 -11.60 12.76
N ASN A 210 -9.98 -11.50 12.80
CA ASN A 210 -9.05 -12.06 11.80
C ASN A 210 -9.41 -11.68 10.34
N VAL A 211 -9.75 -10.40 10.12
CA VAL A 211 -9.98 -9.82 8.80
C VAL A 211 -8.80 -8.90 8.47
N LEU A 212 -8.10 -9.19 7.38
CA LEU A 212 -6.92 -8.43 6.98
C LEU A 212 -7.32 -7.04 6.46
N VAL A 213 -6.67 -5.98 6.94
CA VAL A 213 -6.91 -4.62 6.44
C VAL A 213 -5.68 -4.14 5.68
N PHE A 214 -5.84 -3.78 4.41
CA PHE A 214 -4.79 -3.19 3.57
C PHE A 214 -5.12 -1.73 3.28
N ALA A 215 -4.12 -0.84 3.37
CA ALA A 215 -4.32 0.58 3.08
C ALA A 215 -3.15 1.20 2.32
N ALA A 216 -3.48 2.16 1.45
CA ALA A 216 -2.54 2.92 0.64
C ALA A 216 -1.71 3.88 1.50
N ALA A 217 -0.38 3.86 1.35
CA ALA A 217 0.52 4.65 2.19
C ALA A 217 0.36 6.18 2.03
N GLY A 218 -0.01 6.66 0.84
CA GLY A 218 -0.06 8.07 0.46
C GLY A 218 0.87 8.38 -0.73
N ASN A 219 0.67 9.53 -1.37
CA ASN A 219 1.36 9.91 -2.63
C ASN A 219 2.12 11.26 -2.52
N GLU A 220 2.57 11.64 -1.33
CA GLU A 220 3.06 13.00 -1.05
C GLU A 220 4.59 13.09 -0.89
N GLY A 221 5.29 12.00 -1.19
CA GLY A 221 6.74 11.87 -1.06
C GLY A 221 7.20 12.15 0.38
N GLY A 222 8.39 12.72 0.51
CA GLY A 222 8.93 13.16 1.80
C GLY A 222 8.21 14.35 2.46
N ASN A 223 7.18 14.95 1.82
CA ASN A 223 6.51 16.14 2.36
C ASN A 223 5.49 15.82 3.45
N LYS A 224 4.99 14.58 3.50
CA LYS A 224 4.07 14.09 4.54
C LYS A 224 4.46 12.67 4.95
N GLY A 225 4.11 12.29 6.17
CA GLY A 225 4.25 10.90 6.62
C GLY A 225 3.23 9.97 5.97
N VAL A 226 3.30 8.68 6.30
CA VAL A 226 2.27 7.71 5.93
C VAL A 226 0.90 8.17 6.44
N PHE A 227 -0.09 8.18 5.54
CA PHE A 227 -1.45 8.61 5.85
C PHE A 227 -2.14 7.61 6.79
N TRP A 228 -3.08 8.09 7.59
CA TRP A 228 -3.94 7.28 8.44
C TRP A 228 -5.18 6.84 7.62
N PRO A 229 -5.59 5.57 7.58
CA PRO A 229 -5.27 4.50 8.53
C PRO A 229 -4.05 3.65 8.19
N ALA A 230 -3.39 3.80 7.04
CA ALA A 230 -2.21 3.00 6.70
C ALA A 230 -1.11 3.07 7.78
N LYS A 231 -0.94 4.24 8.42
CA LYS A 231 -0.09 4.49 9.60
C LYS A 231 -0.31 3.51 10.78
N LEU A 232 -1.47 2.87 10.88
CA LEU A 232 -1.75 1.83 11.87
C LEU A 232 -0.98 0.52 11.63
N TYR A 233 -0.10 0.45 10.62
CA TYR A 233 0.95 -0.58 10.57
C TYR A 233 1.83 -0.56 11.83
N GLU A 234 2.02 0.61 12.45
CA GLU A 234 2.86 0.78 13.64
C GLU A 234 2.26 0.10 14.87
N THR A 235 0.93 -0.03 14.91
CA THR A 235 0.18 -0.77 15.94
C THR A 235 -0.18 -2.20 15.51
N GLY A 236 0.22 -2.62 14.30
CA GLY A 236 -0.07 -3.96 13.77
C GLY A 236 -1.52 -4.17 13.31
N ASP A 237 -2.31 -3.10 13.15
CA ASP A 237 -3.72 -3.19 12.76
C ASP A 237 -3.93 -3.22 11.22
N VAL A 238 -2.96 -2.72 10.44
CA VAL A 238 -3.10 -2.51 8.98
C VAL A 238 -1.82 -2.89 8.25
N ILE A 239 -1.95 -3.49 7.06
CA ILE A 239 -0.87 -3.70 6.09
C ILE A 239 -0.77 -2.45 5.21
N CYS A 240 0.36 -1.74 5.33
CA CYS A 240 0.63 -0.51 4.59
C CYS A 240 1.27 -0.83 3.23
N VAL A 241 0.69 -0.34 2.13
CA VAL A 241 1.16 -0.62 0.77
C VAL A 241 1.70 0.63 0.09
N ASN A 242 2.93 0.51 -0.41
CA ASN A 242 3.64 1.52 -1.19
C ASN A 242 3.61 1.14 -2.69
N ALA A 243 3.92 2.08 -3.56
CA ALA A 243 4.00 1.88 -5.01
C ALA A 243 5.43 1.63 -5.49
N SER A 244 5.55 1.04 -6.67
CA SER A 244 6.79 0.92 -7.43
C SER A 244 6.51 0.96 -8.93
N ASP A 245 7.55 1.20 -9.72
CA ASP A 245 7.55 0.90 -11.15
C ASP A 245 7.51 -0.62 -11.41
N SER A 246 7.49 -1.01 -12.69
CA SER A 246 7.48 -2.42 -13.12
C SER A 246 8.68 -3.24 -12.67
N ASP A 247 9.79 -2.56 -12.37
CA ASP A 247 11.06 -3.18 -12.04
C ASP A 247 11.22 -3.32 -10.52
N GLY A 248 10.30 -2.73 -9.73
CA GLY A 248 10.31 -2.74 -8.28
C GLY A 248 11.12 -1.61 -7.65
N ASN A 249 11.47 -0.56 -8.39
CA ASN A 249 11.98 0.67 -7.77
C ASN A 249 10.83 1.37 -7.05
N ALA A 250 11.01 1.72 -5.78
CA ALA A 250 9.98 2.42 -5.02
C ALA A 250 9.70 3.81 -5.64
N SER A 251 8.42 4.09 -5.90
CA SER A 251 7.95 5.35 -6.47
C SER A 251 8.37 6.56 -5.65
N GLY A 252 8.80 7.63 -6.32
CA GLY A 252 9.24 8.87 -5.66
C GLY A 252 8.14 9.60 -4.87
N PHE A 253 6.87 9.29 -5.12
CA PHE A 253 5.73 9.82 -4.37
C PHE A 253 5.41 9.04 -3.09
N ASN A 254 6.08 7.92 -2.80
CA ASN A 254 5.85 7.19 -1.55
C ASN A 254 6.31 8.02 -0.32
N PRO A 255 5.57 7.98 0.79
CA PRO A 255 6.04 8.52 2.06
C PRO A 255 7.22 7.71 2.61
N THR A 256 8.05 8.34 3.44
CA THR A 256 9.12 7.64 4.16
C THR A 256 8.54 6.66 5.18
N THR A 257 8.82 5.37 5.00
CA THR A 257 8.34 4.27 5.85
C THR A 257 9.47 3.62 6.65
N ALA A 258 9.14 3.01 7.80
CA ALA A 258 10.08 2.24 8.61
C ALA A 258 10.61 1.01 7.84
N ALA A 259 11.86 0.62 8.08
CA ALA A 259 12.53 -0.43 7.29
C ALA A 259 11.79 -1.79 7.26
N GLY A 260 11.02 -2.11 8.31
CA GLY A 260 10.27 -3.35 8.43
C GLY A 260 8.96 -3.41 7.64
N THR A 261 8.39 -2.28 7.21
CA THR A 261 6.99 -2.20 6.72
C THR A 261 6.87 -1.67 5.29
N ARG A 262 7.92 -1.95 4.50
CA ARG A 262 8.11 -1.51 3.12
C ARG A 262 7.62 -2.54 2.11
N ILE A 263 6.35 -2.94 2.20
CA ILE A 263 5.70 -3.67 1.11
C ILE A 263 5.41 -2.68 -0.02
N CYS A 264 5.83 -3.02 -1.25
CA CYS A 264 5.41 -2.33 -2.47
C CYS A 264 5.08 -3.33 -3.58
N THR A 265 4.33 -2.87 -4.57
CA THR A 265 4.10 -3.59 -5.84
C THR A 265 3.86 -2.56 -6.94
N LEU A 266 3.56 -3.00 -8.18
CA LEU A 266 3.31 -2.08 -9.29
C LEU A 266 2.26 -1.03 -8.88
N GLY A 267 2.60 0.25 -9.03
CA GLY A 267 1.73 1.38 -8.73
C GLY A 267 1.98 2.59 -9.61
N GLU A 268 2.79 2.46 -10.67
CA GLU A 268 3.00 3.47 -11.70
C GLU A 268 2.39 3.01 -13.00
N ALA A 269 1.72 3.93 -13.71
CA ALA A 269 1.09 3.70 -15.01
C ALA A 269 0.18 2.46 -15.08
N VAL A 270 -0.59 2.20 -14.02
CA VAL A 270 -1.44 1.01 -13.94
C VAL A 270 -2.66 1.18 -14.86
N PRO A 271 -2.92 0.26 -15.81
CA PRO A 271 -4.06 0.34 -16.74
C PRO A 271 -5.41 0.19 -16.03
N SER A 272 -6.44 0.89 -16.53
CA SER A 272 -7.85 0.73 -16.13
C SER A 272 -8.65 -0.04 -17.19
N CYS A 273 -9.88 -0.44 -16.84
CA CYS A 273 -10.92 -0.81 -17.81
C CYS A 273 -11.66 0.39 -18.41
N GLU A 274 -11.39 1.59 -17.91
CA GLU A 274 -11.94 2.85 -18.39
C GLU A 274 -11.18 3.38 -19.61
N ARG A 275 -11.87 4.19 -20.41
CA ARG A 275 -11.32 4.82 -21.61
C ARG A 275 -11.37 6.34 -21.48
N ASP A 276 -10.38 7.01 -22.07
CA ASP A 276 -10.41 8.47 -22.23
C ASP A 276 -11.37 8.89 -23.37
N HIS A 277 -11.49 10.19 -23.60
CA HIS A 277 -12.30 10.74 -24.70
C HIS A 277 -11.82 10.37 -26.12
N GLN A 278 -10.70 9.65 -26.24
CA GLN A 278 -10.11 9.16 -27.50
C GLN A 278 -10.17 7.62 -27.58
N GLU A 279 -10.96 6.97 -26.72
CA GLU A 279 -11.09 5.50 -26.59
C GLU A 279 -9.78 4.76 -26.21
N LYS A 280 -8.79 5.47 -25.68
CA LYS A 280 -7.52 4.90 -25.22
C LYS A 280 -7.63 4.43 -23.77
N THR A 281 -6.86 3.39 -23.43
CA THR A 281 -6.78 2.87 -22.06
C THR A 281 -6.23 3.95 -21.11
N ILE A 282 -6.98 4.29 -20.07
CA ILE A 282 -6.49 5.19 -19.02
C ILE A 282 -5.45 4.45 -18.18
N HIS A 283 -4.34 5.12 -17.86
CA HIS A 283 -3.29 4.60 -16.98
C HIS A 283 -3.08 5.58 -15.83
N ARG A 284 -3.02 5.09 -14.59
CA ARG A 284 -2.89 5.95 -13.39
C ARG A 284 -1.77 5.48 -12.47
N SER A 285 -1.11 6.43 -11.82
CA SER A 285 -0.06 6.17 -10.82
C SER A 285 -0.52 6.56 -9.41
N GLY A 286 -0.16 5.76 -8.40
CA GLY A 286 -0.44 6.02 -6.99
C GLY A 286 -0.44 4.77 -6.11
N THR A 287 -0.22 4.94 -4.80
CA THR A 287 -0.33 3.84 -3.81
C THR A 287 -1.74 3.22 -3.77
N SER A 288 -2.77 3.98 -4.16
CA SER A 288 -4.15 3.50 -4.37
C SER A 288 -4.30 2.42 -5.44
N PHE A 289 -3.36 2.30 -6.39
CA PHE A 289 -3.36 1.25 -7.42
C PHE A 289 -2.40 0.11 -7.09
N ALA A 290 -1.36 0.36 -6.29
CA ALA A 290 -0.54 -0.70 -5.70
C ALA A 290 -1.30 -1.53 -4.64
N THR A 291 -2.14 -0.87 -3.82
CA THR A 291 -2.93 -1.53 -2.76
C THR A 291 -3.84 -2.66 -3.28
N PRO A 292 -4.65 -2.51 -4.35
CA PRO A 292 -5.47 -3.60 -4.88
C PRO A 292 -4.64 -4.72 -5.54
N ILE A 293 -3.45 -4.41 -6.07
CA ILE A 293 -2.53 -5.43 -6.58
C ILE A 293 -1.96 -6.25 -5.42
N ALA A 294 -1.53 -5.61 -4.33
CA ALA A 294 -1.07 -6.29 -3.11
C ALA A 294 -2.17 -7.14 -2.46
N VAL A 295 -3.41 -6.62 -2.37
CA VAL A 295 -4.58 -7.38 -1.91
C VAL A 295 -4.86 -8.57 -2.84
N SER A 296 -4.66 -8.43 -4.14
CA SER A 296 -4.83 -9.55 -5.08
C SER A 296 -3.80 -10.65 -4.83
N ILE A 297 -2.52 -10.30 -4.61
CA ILE A 297 -1.47 -11.26 -4.24
C ILE A 297 -1.82 -11.97 -2.93
N ALA A 298 -2.27 -11.24 -1.91
CA ALA A 298 -2.74 -11.83 -0.65
C ALA A 298 -3.94 -12.78 -0.83
N ALA A 299 -4.90 -12.42 -1.70
CA ALA A 299 -6.04 -13.26 -2.04
C ALA A 299 -5.65 -14.54 -2.82
N LEU A 300 -4.59 -14.50 -3.63
CA LEU A 300 -4.01 -15.69 -4.27
C LEU A 300 -3.38 -16.63 -3.22
N VAL A 301 -2.67 -16.08 -2.24
CA VAL A 301 -2.07 -16.84 -1.12
C VAL A 301 -3.15 -17.49 -0.25
N LEU A 302 -4.17 -16.73 0.19
CA LEU A 302 -5.32 -17.28 0.94
C LEU A 302 -6.06 -18.34 0.12
N GLY A 303 -6.38 -18.04 -1.15
CA GLY A 303 -7.09 -18.94 -2.04
C GLY A 303 -6.36 -20.27 -2.27
N PHE A 304 -5.03 -20.28 -2.22
CA PHE A 304 -4.21 -21.49 -2.18
C PHE A 304 -4.31 -22.21 -0.83
N VAL A 305 -4.00 -21.53 0.28
CA VAL A 305 -3.89 -22.13 1.62
C VAL A 305 -5.22 -22.71 2.12
N ASP A 306 -6.35 -22.09 1.79
CA ASP A 306 -7.67 -22.60 2.20
C ASP A 306 -8.20 -23.75 1.35
N ASN A 307 -7.58 -24.03 0.20
CA ASN A 307 -8.08 -25.02 -0.77
C ASN A 307 -7.08 -26.13 -1.13
N VAL A 308 -5.90 -26.16 -0.49
CA VAL A 308 -4.96 -27.28 -0.59
C VAL A 308 -5.55 -28.57 0.02
N LEU A 309 -5.18 -29.72 -0.52
CA LEU A 309 -5.71 -31.02 -0.09
C LEU A 309 -5.05 -31.48 1.22
N ALA A 310 -5.86 -32.01 2.14
CA ALA A 310 -5.42 -32.40 3.49
C ALA A 310 -4.32 -33.48 3.54
N ARG A 311 -4.14 -34.27 2.47
CA ARG A 311 -3.08 -35.28 2.37
C ARG A 311 -1.69 -34.68 2.08
N ASP A 312 -1.65 -33.44 1.61
CA ASP A 312 -0.47 -32.77 1.08
C ASP A 312 0.09 -31.73 2.07
N VAL A 313 -0.44 -31.68 3.32
CA VAL A 313 -0.09 -30.69 4.36
C VAL A 313 0.37 -31.33 5.69
N PRO A 314 1.24 -30.67 6.47
CA PRO A 314 1.58 -31.06 7.85
C PRO A 314 0.37 -31.11 8.79
N GLU A 315 0.44 -31.91 9.86
CA GLU A 315 -0.64 -32.09 10.84
C GLU A 315 -1.06 -30.78 11.53
N ASP A 316 -0.11 -29.89 11.82
CA ASP A 316 -0.34 -28.59 12.45
C ASP A 316 -0.82 -27.50 11.45
N PHE A 317 -0.86 -27.79 10.15
CA PHE A 317 -1.16 -26.78 9.12
C PHE A 317 -2.56 -26.15 9.28
N ALA A 318 -3.54 -26.91 9.79
CA ALA A 318 -4.89 -26.41 10.07
C ALA A 318 -4.92 -25.33 11.18
N MET A 319 -3.99 -25.38 12.12
CA MET A 319 -3.78 -24.34 13.14
C MET A 319 -2.96 -23.19 12.56
N LEU A 320 -1.84 -23.50 11.89
CA LEU A 320 -0.93 -22.49 11.32
C LEU A 320 -1.64 -21.57 10.34
N LYS A 321 -2.54 -22.09 9.49
CA LYS A 321 -3.27 -21.25 8.54
C LYS A 321 -4.13 -20.16 9.19
N GLN A 322 -4.56 -20.31 10.45
CA GLN A 322 -5.25 -19.21 11.16
C GLN A 322 -4.32 -18.00 11.34
N ARG A 323 -3.02 -18.24 11.58
CA ARG A 323 -2.02 -17.17 11.68
C ARG A 323 -1.91 -16.36 10.39
N LEU A 324 -2.19 -16.95 9.21
CA LEU A 324 -2.17 -16.26 7.92
C LEU A 324 -3.22 -15.14 7.80
N HIS A 325 -4.35 -15.26 8.50
CA HIS A 325 -5.38 -14.21 8.56
C HIS A 325 -5.01 -13.05 9.50
N THR A 326 -3.88 -13.14 10.22
CA THR A 326 -3.32 -12.02 10.98
C THR A 326 -2.41 -11.17 10.10
N ARG A 327 -2.30 -9.88 10.43
CA ARG A 327 -1.37 -8.95 9.77
C ARG A 327 0.07 -9.48 9.73
N SER A 328 0.57 -10.01 10.85
CA SER A 328 1.92 -10.57 10.96
C SER A 328 2.12 -11.79 10.07
N GLY A 329 1.12 -12.69 10.00
CA GLY A 329 1.15 -13.87 9.13
C GLY A 329 1.19 -13.52 7.66
N MET A 330 0.26 -12.68 7.22
CA MET A 330 0.20 -12.25 5.83
C MET A 330 1.46 -11.49 5.41
N GLU A 331 1.94 -10.53 6.20
CA GLU A 331 3.19 -9.81 5.88
C GLU A 331 4.39 -10.75 5.81
N LYS A 332 4.53 -11.73 6.73
CA LYS A 332 5.62 -12.70 6.70
C LYS A 332 5.65 -13.47 5.38
N ILE A 333 4.49 -13.98 4.94
CA ILE A 333 4.39 -14.72 3.67
C ILE A 333 4.63 -13.80 2.47
N LEU A 334 4.06 -12.60 2.44
CA LEU A 334 4.32 -11.61 1.39
C LEU A 334 5.82 -11.25 1.30
N HIS A 335 6.48 -11.04 2.44
CA HIS A 335 7.91 -10.68 2.49
C HIS A 335 8.86 -11.80 2.06
N ASN A 336 8.48 -13.07 2.22
CA ASN A 336 9.40 -14.20 2.05
C ASN A 336 9.06 -15.11 0.86
N THR A 337 7.80 -15.17 0.41
CA THR A 337 7.38 -16.04 -0.71
C THR A 337 6.93 -15.28 -1.94
N CYS A 338 6.59 -13.99 -1.83
CA CYS A 338 6.14 -13.16 -2.96
C CYS A 338 7.23 -12.21 -3.47
N VAL A 339 8.50 -12.43 -3.11
CA VAL A 339 9.67 -11.64 -3.52
C VAL A 339 10.71 -12.52 -4.20
N LEU A 340 11.69 -11.91 -4.87
CA LEU A 340 12.84 -12.62 -5.44
C LEU A 340 13.61 -13.38 -4.33
N SER A 341 13.83 -14.68 -4.54
CA SER A 341 14.32 -15.64 -3.54
C SER A 341 15.71 -15.35 -2.96
N GLU A 342 16.52 -14.49 -3.59
CA GLU A 342 17.81 -14.05 -3.03
C GLU A 342 17.69 -13.11 -1.81
N GLY A 343 16.48 -12.77 -1.37
CA GLY A 343 16.22 -12.07 -0.10
C GLY A 343 16.65 -10.60 -0.04
N LYS A 344 17.25 -10.06 -1.10
CA LYS A 344 17.69 -8.66 -1.17
C LYS A 344 16.51 -7.73 -1.48
N ARG A 345 16.06 -6.99 -0.45
CA ARG A 345 15.05 -5.93 -0.59
C ARG A 345 15.56 -4.79 -1.50
N ARG A 346 14.85 -4.50 -2.60
CA ARG A 346 15.20 -3.43 -3.55
C ARG A 346 15.00 -2.06 -2.87
N ALA A 347 16.09 -1.32 -2.65
CA ALA A 347 16.11 -0.09 -1.82
C ALA A 347 15.48 -0.25 -0.41
N GLY A 348 15.54 -1.46 0.16
CA GLY A 348 14.90 -1.77 1.45
C GLY A 348 13.40 -2.05 1.37
N PHE A 349 12.79 -2.04 0.18
CA PHE A 349 11.41 -2.50 -0.05
C PHE A 349 11.35 -3.98 -0.44
N SER A 350 10.31 -4.65 0.05
CA SER A 350 9.85 -5.93 -0.50
C SER A 350 8.87 -5.63 -1.63
N TYR A 351 9.41 -5.63 -2.85
CA TYR A 351 8.64 -5.61 -4.07
C TYR A 351 7.95 -6.97 -4.25
N ILE A 352 6.64 -7.01 -4.01
CA ILE A 352 5.85 -8.24 -4.06
C ILE A 352 5.21 -8.44 -5.43
N THR A 353 5.31 -9.66 -5.94
CA THR A 353 4.70 -10.10 -7.21
C THR A 353 4.16 -11.53 -7.06
N PRO A 354 3.14 -11.93 -7.83
CA PRO A 354 2.53 -13.25 -7.67
C PRO A 354 3.39 -14.38 -8.23
N TRP A 355 4.21 -14.15 -9.27
CA TRP A 355 5.00 -15.20 -9.93
C TRP A 355 6.07 -15.81 -9.03
N PHE A 356 6.62 -15.09 -8.06
CA PHE A 356 7.55 -15.69 -7.09
C PHE A 356 6.87 -16.73 -6.20
N PHE A 357 5.63 -16.46 -5.76
CA PHE A 357 4.84 -17.41 -4.97
C PHE A 357 4.35 -18.58 -5.82
N LEU A 358 3.77 -18.29 -6.98
CA LEU A 358 3.20 -19.30 -7.87
C LEU A 358 4.27 -20.19 -8.48
N GLY A 359 5.43 -19.62 -8.79
CA GLY A 359 6.63 -20.26 -9.33
C GLY A 359 7.10 -21.46 -8.52
N ILE A 360 6.91 -21.42 -7.20
CA ILE A 360 7.21 -22.51 -6.27
C ILE A 360 6.23 -23.68 -6.51
N GLU A 361 6.76 -24.90 -6.57
CA GLU A 361 5.99 -26.15 -6.64
C GLU A 361 4.95 -26.22 -5.50
N GLU A 362 3.73 -26.70 -5.77
CA GLU A 362 2.62 -26.72 -4.81
C GLU A 362 2.99 -27.39 -3.47
N ARG A 363 3.62 -28.57 -3.49
CA ARG A 363 4.06 -29.25 -2.26
C ARG A 363 5.10 -28.44 -1.49
N SER A 364 6.01 -27.77 -2.20
CA SER A 364 7.03 -26.90 -1.60
C SER A 364 6.42 -25.61 -1.01
N ARG A 365 5.40 -25.01 -1.66
CA ARG A 365 4.64 -23.86 -1.15
C ARG A 365 4.07 -24.14 0.24
N VAL A 366 3.42 -25.29 0.42
CA VAL A 366 2.84 -25.69 1.73
C VAL A 366 3.89 -25.72 2.82
N HIS A 367 5.03 -26.36 2.57
CA HIS A 367 6.09 -26.52 3.58
C HIS A 367 6.75 -25.19 3.93
N ILE A 368 6.99 -24.32 2.93
CA ILE A 368 7.50 -22.97 3.16
C ILE A 368 6.50 -22.15 3.99
N ILE A 369 5.22 -22.11 3.60
CA ILE A 369 4.18 -21.39 4.35
C ILE A 369 4.09 -21.90 5.80
N ALA A 370 4.11 -23.22 6.02
CA ALA A 370 4.08 -23.80 7.35
C ALA A 370 5.27 -23.35 8.20
N ASN A 371 6.49 -23.43 7.66
CA ASN A 371 7.71 -23.02 8.35
C ASN A 371 7.72 -21.51 8.68
N GLU A 372 7.28 -20.67 7.75
CA GLU A 372 7.19 -19.23 7.96
C GLU A 372 6.17 -18.87 9.04
N LEU A 373 4.98 -19.49 9.05
CA LEU A 373 3.94 -19.25 10.06
C LEU A 373 4.29 -19.82 11.44
N ARG A 374 5.09 -20.90 11.52
CA ARG A 374 5.67 -21.39 12.80
C ARG A 374 6.63 -20.39 13.43
N SER A 375 7.35 -19.60 12.62
CA SER A 375 8.31 -18.60 13.11
C SER A 375 7.67 -17.36 13.76
N ILE A 376 6.34 -17.25 13.68
CA ILE A 376 5.58 -16.14 14.25
C ILE A 376 5.15 -16.54 15.68
N PRO A 377 5.34 -15.66 16.68
CA PRO A 377 4.79 -15.86 18.02
C PRO A 377 3.26 -16.01 18.00
N GLU A 378 2.72 -16.63 19.05
CA GLU A 378 1.27 -16.73 19.28
C GLU A 378 0.65 -15.41 19.73
#